data_AF-A0A813G1D7-F1
#
_entry.id   AF-A0A813G1D7-F1
#
_cell.length_a   1.000
_cell.length_b   1.000
_cell.length_c   1.000
_cell.angle_alpha   90.00
_cell.angle_beta   90.00
_cell.angle_gamma   90.00
#
_symmetry.space_group_name_H-M   'P 1'
#
loop_
_entity.id
_entity.type
_entity.pdbx_description
1 polymer ?
#
loop_
_entity_poly.entity_id
_entity_poly.type
_entity_poly.pdbx_seq_one_letter_code
_entity_poly.pdbx_strand_id
1 'polypeptide(L)'
;MAGAPASLRSVSTAATAPINYSVEVPGKRVGRYINSEDTGELADVHEEKLVAFGNARELQTPANLEKQCFELRNHATAVKNFKDSDEVKRVYFPEMEALVKAATGAEQVFLFDHTIRDGSSGAGLNVTKPGDAAAPVFRVHTDYSDTSGPARVKTLAESGDYFSAEQQTEILSRDFCIVNVWRNISAEPVQSNPLAVLDPASIDKKEFLVYEMQYPDR
;
A
#
# COMPACT_ATOMS: atom_id res chain seq x y z
N MET A 1 -27.18 -12.54 2.53
CA MET A 1 -27.69 -11.15 2.64
C MET A 1 -27.56 -10.51 1.28
N ALA A 2 -28.65 -9.91 0.78
CA ALA A 2 -28.74 -9.39 -0.58
C ALA A 2 -27.70 -8.27 -0.82
N GLY A 3 -26.99 -8.36 -1.95
CA GLY A 3 -25.97 -7.39 -2.34
C GLY A 3 -26.56 -5.99 -2.46
N ALA A 4 -25.85 -5.00 -1.91
CA ALA A 4 -26.19 -3.61 -2.10
C ALA A 4 -26.25 -3.27 -3.61
N PRO A 5 -27.22 -2.48 -4.08
CA PRO A 5 -27.36 -2.17 -5.50
C PRO A 5 -26.13 -1.41 -6.01
N ALA A 6 -25.67 -1.79 -7.20
CA ALA A 6 -24.48 -1.27 -7.88
C ALA A 6 -24.54 0.23 -8.27
N SER A 7 -25.59 0.97 -7.92
CA SER A 7 -25.92 2.27 -8.53
C SER A 7 -25.41 3.52 -7.82
N LEU A 8 -24.60 3.42 -6.75
CA LEU A 8 -23.99 4.58 -6.08
C LEU A 8 -22.50 4.75 -6.37
N ARG A 9 -21.92 3.88 -7.22
CA ARG A 9 -20.46 3.71 -7.38
C ARG A 9 -19.92 4.08 -8.77
N SER A 10 -20.77 4.57 -9.67
CA SER A 10 -20.36 4.84 -11.04
C SER A 10 -19.72 6.22 -11.19
N VAL A 11 -18.43 6.25 -11.48
CA VAL A 11 -17.76 7.36 -12.15
C VAL A 11 -17.60 7.04 -13.62
N SER A 12 -17.57 8.06 -14.47
CA SER A 12 -17.27 7.87 -15.89
C SER A 12 -15.88 7.24 -16.06
N THR A 13 -15.72 6.42 -17.10
CA THR A 13 -14.40 5.89 -17.44
C THR A 13 -13.50 7.04 -17.87
N ALA A 14 -12.49 7.33 -17.05
CA ALA A 14 -11.50 8.37 -17.29
C ALA A 14 -10.34 7.85 -18.15
N ALA A 15 -10.02 6.55 -18.05
CA ALA A 15 -8.94 5.92 -18.82
C ALA A 15 -9.16 4.42 -18.96
N THR A 16 -8.40 3.79 -19.85
CA THR A 16 -8.30 2.33 -19.95
C THR A 16 -6.82 1.99 -20.13
N ALA A 17 -6.31 1.04 -19.34
CA ALA A 17 -4.90 0.67 -19.34
C ALA A 17 -4.71 -0.82 -19.00
N PRO A 18 -3.64 -1.47 -19.48
CA PRO A 18 -3.30 -2.82 -19.08
C PRO A 18 -2.83 -2.85 -17.62
N ILE A 19 -3.23 -3.88 -16.89
CA ILE A 19 -2.87 -4.11 -15.50
C ILE A 19 -2.39 -5.54 -15.33
N ASN A 20 -1.29 -5.71 -14.59
CA ASN A 20 -0.67 -7.00 -14.37
C ASN A 20 -1.33 -7.74 -13.20
N TYR A 21 -1.96 -8.87 -13.48
CA TYR A 21 -2.48 -9.81 -12.50
C TYR A 21 -1.52 -11.00 -12.38
N SER A 22 -1.14 -11.39 -11.17
CA SER A 22 -0.35 -12.60 -10.97
C SER A 22 -1.11 -13.84 -11.43
N VAL A 23 -0.40 -14.82 -11.98
CA VAL A 23 -0.98 -16.10 -12.42
C VAL A 23 -0.29 -17.28 -11.75
N GLU A 24 -1.08 -18.31 -11.44
CA GLU A 24 -0.55 -19.57 -10.94
C GLU A 24 0.17 -20.33 -12.05
N VAL A 25 1.35 -20.86 -11.74
CA VAL A 25 2.11 -21.72 -12.63
C VAL A 25 2.08 -23.15 -12.06
N PRO A 26 1.63 -24.16 -12.81
CA PRO A 26 1.55 -25.53 -12.31
C PRO A 26 2.88 -26.02 -11.71
N GLY A 27 2.83 -26.48 -10.46
CA GLY A 27 4.00 -26.98 -9.74
C GLY A 27 4.94 -25.90 -9.18
N LYS A 28 4.55 -24.62 -9.22
CA LYS A 28 5.29 -23.50 -8.61
C LYS A 28 4.38 -22.75 -7.64
N ARG A 29 4.98 -22.13 -6.62
CA ARG A 29 4.28 -21.17 -5.76
C ARG A 29 4.39 -19.78 -6.41
N VAL A 30 3.40 -18.92 -6.22
CA VAL A 30 3.42 -17.56 -6.80
C VAL A 30 4.30 -16.67 -5.93
N GLY A 31 5.30 -16.03 -6.52
CA GLY A 31 6.21 -15.19 -5.75
C GLY A 31 7.57 -14.97 -6.40
N ARG A 32 8.48 -14.35 -5.65
CA ARG A 32 9.85 -14.10 -6.08
C ARG A 32 10.86 -14.15 -4.94
N TYR A 33 12.09 -14.46 -5.33
CA TYR A 33 13.28 -14.35 -4.48
C TYR A 33 13.76 -12.89 -4.47
N ILE A 34 14.03 -12.36 -3.28
CA ILE A 34 14.56 -11.01 -3.09
C ILE A 34 15.99 -11.13 -2.57
N ASN A 35 16.96 -10.66 -3.36
CA ASN A 35 18.39 -10.70 -2.98
C ASN A 35 18.88 -12.12 -2.60
N SER A 36 18.24 -13.16 -3.12
CA SER A 36 18.56 -14.58 -2.89
C SER A 36 18.62 -15.33 -4.22
N GLU A 37 19.25 -16.51 -4.20
CA GLU A 37 19.32 -17.40 -5.36
C GLU A 37 17.93 -17.95 -5.71
N ASP A 38 17.62 -18.00 -7.01
CA ASP A 38 16.38 -18.60 -7.49
C ASP A 38 16.48 -20.12 -7.42
N THR A 39 15.81 -20.73 -6.44
CA THR A 39 15.77 -22.20 -6.30
C THR A 39 14.79 -22.85 -7.28
N GLY A 40 14.08 -22.04 -8.08
CA GLY A 40 13.10 -22.47 -9.05
C GLY A 40 11.77 -22.89 -8.46
N GLU A 41 11.49 -22.69 -7.17
CA GLU A 41 10.19 -23.07 -6.57
C GLU A 41 9.11 -22.00 -6.76
N LEU A 42 9.52 -20.74 -6.91
CA LEU A 42 8.63 -19.61 -7.09
C LEU A 42 8.49 -19.24 -8.57
N ALA A 43 7.34 -18.68 -8.94
CA ALA A 43 7.08 -18.11 -10.25
C ALA A 43 6.45 -16.73 -10.12
N ASP A 44 7.08 -15.73 -10.75
CA ASP A 44 6.61 -14.34 -10.79
C ASP A 44 6.03 -14.01 -12.19
N VAL A 45 4.98 -14.74 -12.56
CA VAL A 45 4.35 -14.62 -13.87
C VAL A 45 3.07 -13.79 -13.75
N HIS A 46 2.85 -12.93 -14.74
CA HIS A 46 1.70 -12.04 -14.79
C HIS A 46 0.97 -12.12 -16.13
N GLU A 47 -0.32 -11.88 -16.10
CA GLU A 47 -1.18 -11.65 -17.25
C GLU A 47 -1.65 -10.19 -17.26
N GLU A 48 -1.52 -9.53 -18.41
CA GLU A 48 -2.10 -8.19 -18.60
C GLU A 48 -3.59 -8.29 -18.88
N LYS A 49 -4.38 -7.56 -18.10
CA LYS A 49 -5.81 -7.37 -18.34
C LYS A 49 -6.08 -5.90 -18.59
N LEU A 50 -6.81 -5.62 -19.67
CA LEU A 50 -7.23 -4.26 -19.99
C LEU A 50 -8.36 -3.85 -19.04
N VAL A 51 -8.12 -2.84 -18.20
CA VAL A 51 -9.06 -2.40 -17.15
C VAL A 51 -9.48 -0.96 -17.40
N ALA A 52 -10.77 -0.69 -17.19
CA ALA A 52 -11.33 0.66 -17.22
C ALA A 52 -11.16 1.32 -15.84
N PHE A 53 -10.67 2.56 -15.83
CA PHE A 53 -10.44 3.36 -14.64
C PHE A 53 -11.43 4.50 -14.54
N GLY A 54 -11.96 4.70 -13.33
CA GLY A 54 -12.70 5.89 -12.97
C GLY A 54 -11.82 6.94 -12.29
N ASN A 55 -12.17 8.21 -12.39
CA ASN A 55 -11.53 9.26 -11.60
C ASN A 55 -12.17 9.34 -10.21
N ALA A 56 -11.49 8.86 -9.18
CA ALA A 56 -12.01 8.86 -7.80
C ALA A 56 -12.35 10.27 -7.26
N ARG A 57 -11.77 11.34 -7.84
CA ARG A 57 -12.12 12.73 -7.49
C ARG A 57 -13.51 13.16 -7.96
N GLU A 58 -14.13 12.39 -8.87
CA GLU A 58 -15.44 12.66 -9.45
C GLU A 58 -16.55 11.79 -8.84
N LEU A 59 -16.23 11.00 -7.80
CA LEU A 59 -17.23 10.20 -7.09
C LEU A 59 -18.31 11.11 -6.49
N GLN A 60 -19.59 10.82 -6.80
CA GLN A 60 -20.72 11.59 -6.24
C GLN A 60 -20.74 11.54 -4.72
N THR A 61 -20.50 10.35 -4.16
CA THR A 61 -20.22 10.17 -2.73
C THR A 61 -18.73 9.87 -2.59
N PRO A 62 -17.94 10.73 -1.91
CA PRO A 62 -16.53 10.46 -1.70
C PRO A 62 -16.30 9.09 -1.03
N ALA A 63 -15.28 8.38 -1.49
CA ALA A 63 -14.82 7.15 -0.85
C ALA A 63 -14.32 7.42 0.57
N ASN A 64 -14.53 6.45 1.46
CA ASN A 64 -13.99 6.48 2.82
C ASN A 64 -13.34 5.13 3.18
N LEU A 65 -12.47 5.17 4.19
CA LEU A 65 -11.71 4.00 4.63
C LEU A 65 -12.61 2.82 5.06
N GLU A 66 -13.75 3.08 5.69
CA GLU A 66 -14.63 2.03 6.21
C GLU A 66 -15.27 1.18 5.10
N LYS A 67 -15.69 1.81 4.00
CA LYS A 67 -16.44 1.12 2.94
C LYS A 67 -15.60 0.76 1.72
N GLN A 68 -14.69 1.64 1.32
CA GLN A 68 -13.89 1.48 0.10
C GLN A 68 -12.42 1.13 0.39
N CYS A 69 -12.00 1.14 1.66
CA CYS A 69 -10.60 0.96 2.07
C CYS A 69 -9.65 2.01 1.48
N PHE A 70 -10.16 3.13 0.97
CA PHE A 70 -9.38 4.30 0.60
C PHE A 70 -10.19 5.58 0.82
N GLU A 71 -9.48 6.69 1.01
CA GLU A 71 -10.07 8.01 1.19
C GLU A 71 -9.18 9.06 0.55
N LEU A 72 -9.79 10.07 -0.08
CA LEU A 72 -9.07 11.22 -0.62
C LEU A 72 -9.20 12.41 0.34
N ARG A 73 -8.06 12.95 0.80
CA ARG A 73 -8.03 14.13 1.65
C ARG A 73 -7.14 15.22 1.08
N ASN A 74 -7.64 16.45 1.13
CA ASN A 74 -6.81 17.64 1.02
C ASN A 74 -6.16 17.89 2.38
N HIS A 75 -4.84 17.77 2.45
CA HIS A 75 -4.09 17.96 3.69
C HIS A 75 -2.88 18.86 3.43
N ALA A 76 -2.89 20.07 3.99
CA ALA A 76 -1.71 20.93 3.97
C ALA A 76 -0.58 20.32 4.80
N THR A 77 0.68 20.59 4.45
CA THR A 77 1.83 20.15 5.25
C THR A 77 2.78 21.32 5.47
N ALA A 78 3.41 21.38 6.63
CA ALA A 78 4.46 22.34 6.91
C ALA A 78 5.82 21.92 6.33
N VAL A 79 5.98 20.65 5.93
CA VAL A 79 7.23 20.12 5.33
C VAL A 79 7.61 20.92 4.10
N LYS A 80 8.88 21.35 4.03
CA LYS A 80 9.44 22.10 2.90
C LYS A 80 10.27 21.22 1.98
N ASN A 81 11.03 20.28 2.54
CA ASN A 81 11.88 19.39 1.78
C ASN A 81 11.64 17.93 2.19
N PHE A 82 10.86 17.20 1.40
CA PHE A 82 10.65 15.77 1.65
C PHE A 82 11.93 14.93 1.54
N LYS A 83 13.02 15.44 0.94
CA LYS A 83 14.32 14.75 0.91
C LYS A 83 15.13 14.94 2.21
N ASP A 84 14.70 15.83 3.10
CA ASP A 84 15.27 15.98 4.44
C ASP A 84 14.56 15.02 5.40
N SER A 85 15.20 13.89 5.71
CA SER A 85 14.61 12.88 6.59
C SER A 85 14.34 13.39 8.00
N ASP A 86 15.09 14.37 8.50
CA ASP A 86 14.92 14.90 9.84
C ASP A 86 13.72 15.87 9.88
N GLU A 87 13.55 16.68 8.83
CA GLU A 87 12.33 17.48 8.67
C GLU A 87 11.09 16.60 8.55
N VAL A 88 11.14 15.55 7.73
CA VAL A 88 10.02 14.60 7.56
C VAL A 88 9.65 13.95 8.89
N LYS A 89 10.63 13.43 9.64
CA LYS A 89 10.37 12.82 10.95
C LYS A 89 9.82 13.83 11.96
N ARG A 90 10.37 15.04 12.00
CA ARG A 90 9.98 16.06 12.98
C ARG A 90 8.62 16.70 12.68
N VAL A 91 8.23 16.79 11.41
CA VAL A 91 7.05 17.55 10.96
C VAL A 91 5.99 16.63 10.36
N TYR A 92 6.36 15.83 9.37
CA TYR A 92 5.40 15.01 8.62
C TYR A 92 4.84 13.86 9.45
N PHE A 93 5.67 13.22 10.28
CA PHE A 93 5.22 12.07 11.06
C PHE A 93 4.09 12.45 12.03
N PRO A 94 4.22 13.50 12.86
CA PRO A 94 3.10 13.97 13.70
C PRO A 94 1.86 14.38 12.88
N GLU A 95 2.04 15.01 11.72
CA GLU A 95 0.92 15.37 10.84
C GLU A 95 0.16 14.13 10.35
N MET A 96 0.88 13.08 9.91
CA MET A 96 0.28 11.84 9.43
C MET A 96 -0.32 11.01 10.56
N GLU A 97 0.28 11.02 11.74
CA GLU A 97 -0.29 10.40 12.94
C GLU A 97 -1.67 11.00 13.22
N ALA A 98 -1.75 12.34 13.31
CA ALA A 98 -3.00 13.04 13.57
C ALA A 98 -4.04 12.83 12.45
N LEU A 99 -3.60 12.86 11.18
CA LEU A 99 -4.46 12.62 10.03
C LEU A 99 -5.09 11.23 10.06
N VAL A 100 -4.27 10.18 10.23
CA VAL A 100 -4.72 8.79 10.25
C VAL A 100 -5.60 8.57 11.47
N LYS A 101 -5.19 9.05 12.65
CA LYS A 101 -5.98 8.96 13.88
C LYS A 101 -7.37 9.57 13.72
N ALA A 102 -7.46 10.75 13.10
CA ALA A 102 -8.74 11.41 12.83
C ALA A 102 -9.58 10.70 11.76
N ALA A 103 -8.95 10.03 10.80
CA ALA A 103 -9.65 9.29 9.74
C ALA A 103 -10.18 7.93 10.22
N THR A 104 -9.46 7.26 11.11
CA THR A 104 -9.79 5.90 11.56
C THR A 104 -10.45 5.85 12.93
N GLY A 105 -10.29 6.89 13.77
CA GLY A 105 -10.69 6.86 15.17
C GLY A 105 -9.78 6.00 16.05
N ALA A 106 -8.60 5.61 15.56
CA ALA A 106 -7.68 4.76 16.30
C ALA A 106 -7.23 5.39 17.64
N GLU A 107 -7.04 4.57 18.66
CA GLU A 107 -6.50 5.05 19.94
C GLU A 107 -5.02 5.43 19.81
N GLN A 108 -4.26 4.61 19.05
CA GLN A 108 -2.83 4.75 18.83
C GLN A 108 -2.55 4.64 17.32
N VAL A 109 -1.57 5.39 16.83
CA VAL A 109 -1.08 5.31 15.46
C VAL A 109 0.44 5.27 15.53
N PHE A 110 1.02 4.25 14.89
CA PHE A 110 2.47 4.07 14.81
C PHE A 110 2.89 4.21 13.35
N LEU A 111 3.82 5.13 13.08
CA LEU A 111 4.39 5.25 11.75
C LEU A 111 5.55 4.28 11.62
N PHE A 112 5.47 3.43 10.62
CA PHE A 112 6.58 2.58 10.22
C PHE A 112 6.80 2.71 8.72
N ASP A 113 8.06 2.84 8.35
CA ASP A 113 8.53 3.13 7.00
C ASP A 113 8.02 4.46 6.40
N HIS A 114 8.84 5.08 5.55
CA HIS A 114 8.38 6.04 4.57
C HIS A 114 9.24 5.87 3.33
N THR A 115 8.61 5.91 2.16
CA THR A 115 9.29 5.72 0.89
C THR A 115 8.96 6.87 -0.04
N ILE A 116 9.98 7.49 -0.60
CA ILE A 116 9.82 8.42 -1.71
C ILE A 116 9.89 7.60 -3.00
N ARG A 117 8.94 7.81 -3.91
CA ARG A 117 8.97 7.21 -5.24
C ARG A 117 9.29 8.28 -6.27
N ASP A 118 10.24 7.96 -7.13
CA ASP A 118 10.63 8.77 -8.28
C ASP A 118 10.59 7.87 -9.52
N GLY A 119 9.99 8.37 -10.59
CA GLY A 119 9.90 7.70 -11.89
C GLY A 119 11.14 7.91 -12.75
N SER A 120 12.14 8.67 -12.29
CA SER A 120 13.41 8.85 -12.98
C SER A 120 14.15 7.51 -13.12
N SER A 121 14.72 7.28 -14.31
CA SER A 121 15.35 6.01 -14.70
C SER A 121 16.50 5.63 -13.75
N GLY A 122 16.44 4.44 -13.13
CA GLY A 122 17.52 3.87 -12.34
C GLY A 122 17.16 3.46 -10.90
N ALA A 123 15.99 3.85 -10.40
CA ALA A 123 15.50 3.42 -9.09
C ALA A 123 15.12 1.92 -9.09
N GLY A 124 15.61 1.16 -8.12
CA GLY A 124 15.15 -0.21 -7.87
C GLY A 124 13.72 -0.24 -7.33
N LEU A 125 13.06 -1.41 -7.34
CA LEU A 125 11.71 -1.55 -6.75
C LEU A 125 11.70 -1.35 -5.23
N ASN A 126 12.84 -1.53 -4.58
CA ASN A 126 13.02 -1.41 -3.14
C ASN A 126 14.01 -0.30 -2.84
N VAL A 127 13.74 0.48 -1.80
CA VAL A 127 14.70 1.46 -1.24
C VAL A 127 15.82 0.66 -0.58
N THR A 128 17.03 0.75 -1.12
CA THR A 128 18.20 0.04 -0.56
C THR A 128 18.99 0.88 0.43
N LYS A 129 18.85 2.21 0.38
CA LYS A 129 19.54 3.15 1.28
C LYS A 129 18.60 4.30 1.68
N PRO A 130 18.77 4.88 2.89
CA PRO A 130 18.05 6.08 3.28
C PRO A 130 18.24 7.21 2.25
N GLY A 131 17.13 7.74 1.73
CA GLY A 131 17.14 8.79 0.70
C GLY A 131 17.07 8.28 -0.76
N ASP A 132 17.17 6.97 -1.00
CA ASP A 132 16.91 6.40 -2.32
C ASP A 132 15.41 6.46 -2.64
N ALA A 133 15.10 6.60 -3.92
CA ALA A 133 13.74 6.47 -4.42
C ALA A 133 13.46 5.03 -4.89
N ALA A 134 12.21 4.57 -4.72
CA ALA A 134 11.76 3.31 -5.28
C ALA A 134 10.93 3.52 -6.56
N ALA A 135 11.10 2.62 -7.53
CA ALA A 135 10.25 2.55 -8.72
C ALA A 135 8.79 2.21 -8.36
N PRO A 136 7.80 2.62 -9.18
CA PRO A 136 6.41 2.21 -9.00
C PRO A 136 6.22 0.70 -9.17
N VAL A 137 5.21 0.15 -8.48
CA VAL A 137 4.81 -1.26 -8.59
C VAL A 137 3.60 -1.36 -9.52
N PHE A 138 3.72 -2.17 -10.57
CA PHE A 138 2.71 -2.28 -11.64
C PHE A 138 1.83 -3.53 -11.57
N ARG A 139 1.99 -4.36 -10.53
CA ARG A 139 1.14 -5.54 -10.30
C ARG A 139 0.03 -5.22 -9.32
N VAL A 140 -1.13 -5.83 -9.50
CA VAL A 140 -2.22 -5.80 -8.50
C VAL A 140 -1.76 -6.55 -7.26
N HIS A 141 -1.88 -5.91 -6.09
CA HIS A 141 -1.51 -6.52 -4.82
C HIS A 141 -2.27 -5.87 -3.66
N THR A 142 -2.34 -6.60 -2.55
CA THR A 142 -2.44 -6.05 -1.20
C THR A 142 -1.08 -6.23 -0.53
N ASP A 143 -0.66 -5.27 0.28
CA ASP A 143 0.65 -5.34 0.96
C ASP A 143 0.67 -6.39 2.07
N TYR A 144 -0.48 -6.63 2.69
CA TYR A 144 -0.60 -7.53 3.84
C TYR A 144 -1.78 -8.50 3.69
N SER A 145 -1.58 -9.69 4.24
CA SER A 145 -2.60 -10.72 4.43
C SER A 145 -2.91 -10.87 5.92
N ASP A 146 -3.92 -11.69 6.23
CA ASP A 146 -4.29 -12.06 7.60
C ASP A 146 -3.13 -12.75 8.38
N THR A 147 -2.12 -13.25 7.66
CA THR A 147 -0.91 -13.84 8.26
C THR A 147 0.26 -12.85 8.28
N SER A 148 0.51 -12.10 7.20
CA SER A 148 1.67 -11.21 7.12
C SER A 148 1.50 -9.90 7.87
N GLY A 149 0.26 -9.41 8.07
CA GLY A 149 -0.02 -8.22 8.88
C GLY A 149 0.41 -8.40 10.35
N PRO A 150 -0.11 -9.41 11.07
CA PRO A 150 0.33 -9.71 12.42
C PRO A 150 1.82 -10.04 12.54
N ALA A 151 2.39 -10.73 11.54
CA ALA A 151 3.82 -10.99 11.50
C ALA A 151 4.64 -9.69 11.41
N ARG A 152 4.20 -8.72 10.59
CA ARG A 152 4.84 -7.41 10.47
C ARG A 152 4.85 -6.67 11.81
N VAL A 153 3.74 -6.70 12.56
CA VAL A 153 3.68 -6.09 13.90
C VAL A 153 4.74 -6.68 14.84
N LYS A 154 4.91 -8.01 14.83
CA LYS A 154 5.95 -8.67 15.64
C LYS A 154 7.35 -8.23 15.23
N THR A 155 7.67 -8.25 13.94
CA THR A 155 8.99 -7.83 13.45
C THR A 155 9.29 -6.36 13.76
N LEU A 156 8.29 -5.47 13.71
CA LEU A 156 8.46 -4.07 14.09
C LEU A 156 8.76 -3.91 15.59
N ALA A 157 8.11 -4.69 16.46
CA ALA A 157 8.42 -4.69 17.89
C ALA A 157 9.82 -5.25 18.20
N GLU A 158 10.23 -6.30 17.51
CA GLU A 158 11.56 -6.92 17.66
C GLU A 158 12.70 -5.95 17.32
N SER A 159 12.48 -5.01 16.40
CA SER A 159 13.46 -3.96 16.10
C SER A 159 13.69 -3.00 17.26
N GLY A 160 12.69 -2.80 18.13
CA GLY A 160 12.72 -1.83 19.23
C GLY A 160 12.54 -0.37 18.81
N ASP A 161 12.44 -0.07 17.51
CA ASP A 161 12.42 1.30 16.99
C ASP A 161 11.02 1.94 16.95
N TYR A 162 9.96 1.12 16.97
CA TYR A 162 8.60 1.58 16.68
C TYR A 162 7.66 1.53 17.89
N PHE A 163 7.65 0.40 18.60
CA PHE A 163 6.83 0.17 19.79
C PHE A 163 7.38 -1.00 20.60
N SER A 164 7.04 -1.04 21.89
CA SER A 164 7.53 -2.07 22.82
C SER A 164 6.85 -3.43 22.64
N ALA A 165 7.40 -4.47 23.26
CA ALA A 165 6.79 -5.81 23.29
C ALA A 165 5.42 -5.82 24.01
N GLU A 166 5.24 -4.96 25.01
CA GLU A 166 3.95 -4.76 25.69
C GLU A 166 2.93 -4.14 24.73
N GLN A 167 3.31 -3.09 23.99
CA GLN A 167 2.46 -2.47 22.97
C GLN A 167 2.13 -3.44 21.84
N GLN A 168 3.09 -4.26 21.40
CA GLN A 168 2.85 -5.33 20.43
C GLN A 168 1.76 -6.29 20.90
N THR A 169 1.81 -6.71 22.17
CA THR A 169 0.80 -7.60 22.75
C THR A 169 -0.58 -6.93 22.79
N GLU A 170 -0.63 -5.65 23.13
CA GLU A 170 -1.86 -4.86 23.11
C GLU A 170 -2.44 -4.73 21.69
N ILE A 171 -1.62 -4.34 20.71
CA ILE A 171 -2.02 -4.19 19.29
C ILE A 171 -2.62 -5.49 18.77
N LEU A 172 -1.95 -6.62 18.99
CA LEU A 172 -2.39 -7.94 18.51
C LEU A 172 -3.61 -8.48 19.27
N SER A 173 -3.99 -7.87 20.41
CA SER A 173 -5.19 -8.23 21.17
C SER A 173 -6.46 -7.50 20.70
N ARG A 174 -6.33 -6.55 19.77
CA ARG A 174 -7.40 -5.66 19.31
C ARG A 174 -7.52 -5.67 17.78
N ASP A 175 -8.56 -5.03 17.28
CA ASP A 175 -8.64 -4.68 15.86
C ASP A 175 -7.58 -3.63 15.53
N PHE A 176 -6.75 -3.93 14.53
CA PHE A 176 -5.77 -2.99 14.00
C PHE A 176 -5.86 -2.97 12.47
N CYS A 177 -5.36 -1.89 11.87
CA CYS A 177 -5.22 -1.78 10.43
C CYS A 177 -3.84 -1.20 10.09
N ILE A 178 -3.35 -1.54 8.91
CA ILE A 178 -2.17 -0.91 8.32
C ILE A 178 -2.65 0.04 7.24
N VAL A 179 -2.30 1.32 7.35
CA VAL A 179 -2.78 2.37 6.45
C VAL A 179 -1.59 2.98 5.72
N ASN A 180 -1.63 2.92 4.39
CA ASN A 180 -0.70 3.65 3.54
C ASN A 180 -1.22 5.06 3.26
N VAL A 181 -0.35 6.07 3.43
CA VAL A 181 -0.65 7.45 3.03
C VAL A 181 0.18 7.83 1.81
N TRP A 182 -0.51 8.12 0.72
CA TRP A 182 0.10 8.54 -0.54
C TRP A 182 -0.08 10.04 -0.75
N ARG A 183 1.02 10.74 -1.07
CA ARG A 183 1.03 12.19 -1.31
C ARG A 183 1.88 12.50 -2.54
N ASN A 184 1.36 13.35 -3.43
CA ASN A 184 2.21 14.07 -4.36
C ASN A 184 3.04 15.10 -3.58
N ILE A 185 4.36 14.95 -3.59
CA ILE A 185 5.30 15.83 -2.88
C ILE A 185 5.96 16.86 -3.81
N SER A 186 5.62 16.85 -5.10
CA SER A 186 6.06 17.84 -6.09
C SER A 186 5.04 18.97 -6.21
N ALA A 187 5.49 20.13 -6.68
CA ALA A 187 4.61 21.24 -7.06
C ALA A 187 3.70 20.86 -8.24
N GLU A 188 4.25 20.08 -9.18
CA GLU A 188 3.50 19.62 -10.35
C GLU A 188 2.77 18.30 -10.05
N PRO A 189 1.54 18.10 -10.56
CA PRO A 189 0.84 16.83 -10.44
C PRO A 189 1.60 15.69 -11.12
N VAL A 190 1.57 14.51 -10.52
CA VAL A 190 2.08 13.27 -11.13
C VAL A 190 1.34 13.02 -12.46
N GLN A 191 2.08 12.98 -13.56
CA GLN A 191 1.53 12.83 -14.93
C GLN A 191 1.59 11.39 -15.47
N SER A 192 2.29 10.48 -14.79
CA SER A 192 2.50 9.09 -15.21
C SER A 192 2.32 8.14 -14.04
N ASN A 193 1.90 6.90 -14.33
CA ASN A 193 1.71 5.85 -13.31
C ASN A 193 0.83 6.31 -12.14
N PRO A 194 -0.40 6.80 -12.41
CA PRO A 194 -1.29 7.27 -11.36
C PRO A 194 -1.59 6.15 -10.37
N LEU A 195 -1.78 6.50 -9.09
CA LEU A 195 -2.22 5.54 -8.08
C LEU A 195 -3.59 5.01 -8.45
N ALA A 196 -3.68 3.69 -8.62
CA ALA A 196 -4.92 2.96 -8.78
C ALA A 196 -5.27 2.25 -7.48
N VAL A 197 -6.54 2.31 -7.13
CA VAL A 197 -7.14 1.57 -6.01
C VAL A 197 -8.41 0.90 -6.52
N LEU A 198 -8.83 -0.15 -5.84
CA LEU A 198 -10.05 -0.89 -6.16
C LEU A 198 -10.95 -0.94 -4.93
N ASP A 199 -12.25 -1.07 -5.15
CA ASP A 199 -13.22 -1.29 -4.07
C ASP A 199 -13.13 -2.77 -3.63
N PRO A 200 -12.79 -3.08 -2.37
CA PRO A 200 -12.66 -4.46 -1.90
C PRO A 200 -13.98 -5.23 -2.01
N ALA A 201 -15.14 -4.55 -2.02
CA ALA A 201 -16.44 -5.20 -2.22
C ALA A 201 -16.66 -5.70 -3.66
N SER A 202 -15.77 -5.41 -4.60
CA SER A 202 -15.81 -5.95 -5.96
C SER A 202 -14.92 -7.19 -6.16
N ILE A 203 -14.21 -7.65 -5.13
CA ILE A 203 -13.36 -8.85 -5.20
C ILE A 203 -14.09 -10.05 -4.58
N ASP A 204 -14.08 -11.21 -5.25
CA ASP A 204 -14.36 -12.48 -4.58
C ASP A 204 -13.10 -12.95 -3.85
N LYS A 205 -13.20 -13.29 -2.56
CA LYS A 205 -12.06 -13.78 -1.79
C LYS A 205 -11.39 -15.01 -2.40
N LYS A 206 -12.08 -15.77 -3.24
CA LYS A 206 -11.51 -16.90 -3.98
C LYS A 206 -10.53 -16.48 -5.08
N GLU A 207 -10.52 -15.21 -5.48
CA GLU A 207 -9.59 -14.65 -6.46
C GLU A 207 -8.26 -14.21 -5.82
N PHE A 208 -8.13 -14.26 -4.49
CA PHE A 208 -6.86 -13.98 -3.83
C PHE A 208 -5.84 -15.10 -4.11
N LEU A 209 -4.66 -14.69 -4.55
CA LEU A 209 -3.48 -15.54 -4.64
C LEU A 209 -2.50 -15.14 -3.54
N VAL A 210 -1.91 -16.14 -2.89
CA VAL A 210 -0.79 -15.91 -1.97
C VAL A 210 0.45 -15.59 -2.82
N TYR A 211 1.01 -14.41 -2.63
CA TYR A 211 2.25 -14.00 -3.27
C TYR A 211 3.39 -14.03 -2.25
N GLU A 212 4.39 -14.87 -2.48
CA GLU A 212 5.54 -15.00 -1.58
C GLU A 212 6.67 -14.06 -1.99
N MET A 213 7.21 -13.33 -1.01
CA MET A 213 8.47 -12.60 -1.13
C MET A 213 9.47 -13.26 -0.21
N GLN A 214 10.40 -14.06 -0.76
CA GLN A 214 11.41 -14.76 0.04
C GLN A 214 12.69 -13.95 0.08
N TYR A 215 13.04 -13.49 1.28
CA TYR A 215 14.32 -12.84 1.56
C TYR A 215 15.29 -13.88 2.16
N PRO A 216 16.61 -13.62 2.17
CA PRO A 216 17.56 -14.54 2.78
C PRO A 216 17.32 -14.76 4.28
N ASP A 217 16.70 -13.79 4.93
CA ASP A 217 16.54 -13.68 6.38
C ASP A 217 15.08 -13.75 6.85
N ARG A 218 14.09 -13.84 5.94
CA ARG A 218 12.65 -13.92 6.27
C ARG A 218 11.75 -14.33 5.11
#